data_AF-A0A9Y6JFH2-F1
#
_entry.id   AF-A0A9Y6JFH2-F1
#
_cell.length_a   1.000
_cell.length_b   1.000
_cell.length_c   1.000
_cell.angle_alpha   90.00
_cell.angle_beta   90.00
_cell.angle_gamma   90.00
#
_symmetry.space_group_name_H-M   'P 1'
#
loop_
_entity.id
_entity.type
_entity.pdbx_description
1 polymer ?
#
loop_
_entity_poly.entity_id
_entity_poly.type
_entity_poly.pdbx_seq_one_letter_code
_entity_poly.pdbx_strand_id
1 'polypeptide(L)'
;MIKVEATNGSKYEAHIEFITKEDWENEVQSLKQALEDHDDDDDDGGNDDCLDRDGKLSALYGEEWKEKSTHSLMDNKYFRDIPEFLKPKIKILESDSAEGLSEEFVRYTRSESNETEEVKRWYWPLVKCVTVKVPDNDFLDHVTLVDLPGNGDSNRSRDQMWTELIASCSTVWIVTEMTRAASEKEAWEVLEDASSLLGNGGECQQIHFICTKSDHEKPDDINKVKKAVKNEFKKRKTITNHFSEDSFQVFTVSTKEFLKGENSLRET
;
A
#
# COMPACT_ATOMS: atom_id res chain seq x y z
N MET A 1 -3.44 0.74 3.06
CA MET A 1 -4.07 1.28 1.83
C MET A 1 -4.23 2.78 1.97
N ILE A 2 -3.89 3.54 0.94
CA ILE A 2 -4.06 4.99 0.90
C ILE A 2 -4.82 5.37 -0.37
N LYS A 3 -5.95 6.04 -0.23
CA LYS A 3 -6.75 6.60 -1.32
C LYS A 3 -6.49 8.11 -1.40
N VAL A 4 -6.39 8.65 -2.61
CA VAL A 4 -6.24 10.09 -2.86
C VAL A 4 -7.34 10.54 -3.82
N GLU A 5 -8.13 11.51 -3.40
CA GLU A 5 -9.24 12.08 -4.19
C GLU A 5 -9.29 13.61 -4.04
N ALA A 6 -10.01 14.28 -4.95
CA ALA A 6 -10.25 15.72 -4.83
C ALA A 6 -11.24 16.04 -3.70
N THR A 7 -11.17 17.27 -3.17
CA THR A 7 -12.21 17.82 -2.31
C THR A 7 -12.72 19.16 -2.82
N ASN A 8 -14.01 19.40 -2.58
CA ASN A 8 -14.65 20.70 -2.79
C ASN A 8 -14.32 21.70 -1.67
N GLY A 9 -13.64 21.25 -0.61
CA GLY A 9 -13.14 22.11 0.46
C GLY A 9 -11.87 22.87 0.05
N SER A 10 -11.51 23.88 0.82
CA SER A 10 -10.29 24.68 0.59
C SER A 10 -9.07 24.17 1.35
N LYS A 11 -9.17 23.02 2.02
CA LYS A 11 -8.14 22.47 2.90
C LYS A 11 -7.79 21.04 2.50
N TYR A 12 -6.59 20.63 2.84
CA TYR A 12 -6.19 19.22 2.77
C TYR A 12 -6.82 18.47 3.94
N GLU A 13 -7.42 17.32 3.67
CA GLU A 13 -8.02 16.48 4.71
C GLU A 13 -7.47 15.06 4.65
N ALA A 14 -7.30 14.40 5.80
CA ALA A 14 -7.04 12.97 5.87
C ALA A 14 -8.16 12.30 6.68
N HIS A 15 -8.92 11.44 6.03
CA HIS A 15 -10.01 10.67 6.60
C HIS A 15 -9.48 9.28 6.92
N ILE A 16 -9.32 8.98 8.21
CA ILE A 16 -8.71 7.75 8.70
C ILE A 16 -9.82 6.84 9.23
N GLU A 17 -9.94 5.66 8.63
CA GLU A 17 -10.79 4.58 9.09
C GLU A 17 -9.95 3.55 9.82
N PHE A 18 -10.38 3.15 11.01
CA PHE A 18 -9.72 2.11 11.78
C PHE A 18 -10.38 0.74 11.57
N ILE A 19 -9.62 -0.34 11.78
CA ILE A 19 -10.15 -1.70 11.86
C ILE A 19 -11.08 -1.85 13.06
N THR A 20 -11.89 -2.90 13.08
CA THR A 20 -12.78 -3.14 14.22
C THR A 20 -11.99 -3.66 15.43
N LYS A 21 -12.55 -3.50 16.63
CA LYS A 21 -11.96 -4.06 17.84
C LYS A 21 -11.79 -5.58 17.76
N GLU A 22 -12.76 -6.27 17.16
CA GLU A 22 -12.74 -7.72 16.98
C GLU A 22 -11.62 -8.14 16.01
N ASP A 23 -11.48 -7.44 14.88
CA ASP A 23 -10.40 -7.70 13.92
C ASP A 23 -9.02 -7.52 14.57
N TRP A 24 -8.85 -6.46 15.38
CA TRP A 24 -7.60 -6.22 16.08
C TRP A 24 -7.30 -7.27 17.16
N GLU A 25 -8.30 -7.69 17.95
CA GLU A 25 -8.12 -8.72 18.96
C GLU A 25 -7.69 -10.06 18.34
N ASN A 26 -8.33 -10.43 17.22
CA ASN A 26 -7.96 -11.60 16.44
C ASN A 26 -6.54 -11.46 15.88
N GLU A 27 -6.17 -10.32 15.30
CA GLU A 27 -4.82 -10.09 14.76
C GLU A 27 -3.75 -10.16 15.87
N VAL A 28 -3.98 -9.53 17.04
CA VAL A 28 -3.04 -9.61 18.18
C VAL A 28 -2.86 -11.05 18.66
N GLN A 29 -3.95 -11.83 18.72
CA GLN A 29 -3.86 -13.24 19.09
C GLN A 29 -3.04 -14.04 18.08
N SER A 30 -3.30 -13.85 16.78
CA SER A 30 -2.53 -14.51 15.73
C SER A 30 -1.06 -14.10 15.73
N LEU A 31 -0.76 -12.82 15.94
CA LEU A 31 0.62 -12.31 16.03
C LEU A 31 1.39 -12.95 17.19
N LYS A 32 0.75 -13.11 18.36
CA LYS A 32 1.39 -13.74 19.52
C LYS A 32 1.64 -15.22 19.33
N GLN A 33 0.65 -15.96 18.83
CA GLN A 33 0.82 -17.39 18.52
C GLN A 33 1.97 -17.58 17.54
N ALA A 34 2.01 -16.77 16.49
CA ALA A 34 3.07 -16.84 15.49
C ALA A 34 4.45 -16.36 16.01
N LEU A 35 4.53 -15.67 17.15
CA LEU A 35 5.81 -15.34 17.79
C LEU A 35 6.26 -16.45 18.74
N GLU A 36 5.32 -17.09 19.44
CA GLU A 36 5.59 -18.24 20.31
C GLU A 36 5.99 -19.49 19.50
N ASP A 37 5.42 -19.68 18.30
CA ASP A 37 5.71 -20.82 17.42
C ASP A 37 7.06 -20.69 16.67
N HIS A 38 7.66 -19.49 16.63
CA HIS A 38 8.88 -19.20 15.86
C HIS A 38 10.17 -19.17 16.71
N ASP A 39 10.09 -19.40 18.02
CA ASP A 39 11.27 -19.48 18.90
C ASP A 39 12.09 -20.79 18.71
N ASP A 40 11.67 -21.71 17.82
CA ASP A 40 12.28 -23.04 17.64
C ASP A 40 13.08 -23.25 16.33
N ASP A 41 13.14 -22.30 15.38
CA ASP A 41 13.93 -22.47 14.14
C ASP A 41 14.86 -21.27 13.87
N ASP A 42 16.15 -21.48 14.18
CA ASP A 42 17.28 -20.70 13.69
C ASP A 42 17.36 -20.78 12.15
N ASP A 43 17.60 -19.62 11.51
CA ASP A 43 18.21 -19.44 10.18
C ASP A 43 17.38 -19.81 8.93
N ASP A 44 16.75 -18.78 8.30
CA ASP A 44 16.93 -18.61 6.85
C ASP A 44 16.72 -17.15 6.41
N GLY A 45 17.72 -16.61 5.72
CA GLY A 45 17.75 -15.27 5.14
C GLY A 45 16.89 -15.19 3.88
N GLY A 46 15.56 -15.19 4.04
CA GLY A 46 14.58 -14.97 2.99
C GLY A 46 13.95 -13.58 3.08
N ASN A 47 14.31 -12.70 2.14
CA ASN A 47 13.66 -11.42 1.93
C ASN A 47 12.23 -11.65 1.39
N ASP A 48 11.23 -11.56 2.26
CA ASP A 48 9.81 -11.56 1.92
C ASP A 48 9.04 -10.70 2.93
N ASP A 49 8.06 -9.93 2.45
CA ASP A 49 7.33 -8.84 3.13
C ASP A 49 6.40 -9.31 4.28
N CYS A 50 6.81 -10.32 5.06
CA CYS A 50 6.21 -10.68 6.36
C CYS A 50 6.69 -9.68 7.44
N LEU A 51 6.33 -8.42 7.20
CA LEU A 51 6.76 -7.21 7.90
C LEU A 51 6.44 -7.28 9.41
N ASP A 52 7.49 -7.31 10.21
CA ASP A 52 7.58 -6.66 11.52
C ASP A 52 6.46 -6.97 12.54
N ARG A 53 6.26 -8.27 12.86
CA ARG A 53 5.31 -8.72 13.90
C ARG A 53 5.58 -8.04 15.26
N ASP A 54 6.85 -7.94 15.65
CA ASP A 54 7.29 -7.24 16.86
C ASP A 54 6.96 -5.75 16.72
N GLY A 55 7.36 -5.09 15.63
CA GLY A 55 7.13 -3.65 15.47
C GLY A 55 5.67 -3.24 15.32
N LYS A 56 4.76 -4.10 14.82
CA LYS A 56 3.31 -3.85 14.91
C LYS A 56 2.84 -3.71 16.36
N LEU A 57 3.23 -4.65 17.22
CA LEU A 57 2.83 -4.63 18.62
C LEU A 57 3.59 -3.55 19.40
N SER A 58 4.88 -3.39 19.12
CA SER A 58 5.75 -2.37 19.73
C SER A 58 5.34 -0.95 19.34
N ALA A 59 4.84 -0.73 18.12
CA ALA A 59 4.29 0.55 17.65
C ALA A 59 3.16 1.07 18.55
N LEU A 60 2.22 0.19 18.92
CA LEU A 60 1.04 0.56 19.69
C LEU A 60 1.27 0.46 21.21
N TYR A 61 1.97 -0.57 21.65
CA TYR A 61 2.08 -0.94 23.07
C TYR A 61 3.46 -0.72 23.68
N GLY A 62 4.48 -0.38 22.89
CA GLY A 62 5.89 -0.38 23.33
C GLY A 62 6.35 -1.78 23.73
N GLU A 63 7.39 -1.91 24.55
CA GLU A 63 7.87 -3.24 24.98
C GLU A 63 6.91 -3.99 25.93
N GLU A 64 5.89 -3.30 26.45
CA GLU A 64 4.96 -3.88 27.44
C GLU A 64 4.10 -5.02 26.90
N TRP A 65 3.99 -5.19 25.58
CA TRP A 65 3.14 -6.24 25.02
C TRP A 65 3.65 -7.65 25.26
N LYS A 66 4.98 -7.79 25.46
CA LYS A 66 5.66 -9.08 25.67
C LYS A 66 5.22 -9.77 26.96
N GLU A 67 4.98 -9.00 28.01
CA GLU A 67 4.63 -9.54 29.34
C GLU A 67 3.11 -9.61 29.59
N LYS A 68 2.29 -9.04 28.69
CA LYS A 68 0.84 -8.87 28.90
C LYS A 68 0.06 -9.91 28.12
N SER A 69 -1.10 -10.31 28.63
CA SER A 69 -2.05 -11.14 27.87
C SER A 69 -2.78 -10.33 26.78
N THR A 70 -3.31 -10.98 25.75
CA THR A 70 -4.12 -10.33 24.69
C THR A 70 -5.26 -9.49 25.28
N HIS A 71 -5.98 -10.03 26.26
CA HIS A 71 -7.06 -9.30 26.96
C HIS A 71 -6.56 -8.00 27.61
N SER A 72 -5.34 -8.00 28.16
CA SER A 72 -4.76 -6.81 28.81
C SER A 72 -4.30 -5.74 27.80
N LEU A 73 -4.00 -6.14 26.56
CA LEU A 73 -3.65 -5.24 25.46
C LEU A 73 -4.87 -4.55 24.86
N MET A 74 -6.04 -5.17 24.97
CA MET A 74 -7.32 -4.57 24.56
C MET A 74 -7.89 -3.55 25.56
N ASP A 75 -7.11 -3.15 26.58
CA ASP A 75 -7.50 -2.14 27.57
C ASP A 75 -7.61 -0.74 26.93
N ASN A 76 -8.71 -0.05 27.21
CA ASN A 76 -9.01 1.30 26.74
C ASN A 76 -7.90 2.33 27.00
N LYS A 77 -6.98 2.08 27.96
CA LYS A 77 -5.84 2.96 28.22
C LYS A 77 -4.93 3.18 27.01
N TYR A 78 -4.81 2.20 26.11
CA TYR A 78 -3.95 2.30 24.92
C TYR A 78 -4.60 3.11 23.78
N PHE A 79 -5.91 3.30 23.84
CA PHE A 79 -6.71 3.91 22.76
C PHE A 79 -7.27 5.29 23.15
N ARG A 80 -6.76 5.91 24.22
CA ARG A 80 -7.25 7.20 24.73
C ARG A 80 -7.12 8.33 23.70
N ASP A 81 -6.05 8.31 22.91
CA ASP A 81 -5.74 9.33 21.92
C ASP A 81 -6.47 9.10 20.58
N ILE A 82 -7.09 7.92 20.42
CA ILE A 82 -7.86 7.50 19.25
C ILE A 82 -9.25 6.98 19.67
N PRO A 83 -10.10 7.84 20.27
CA PRO A 83 -11.45 7.45 20.68
C PRO A 83 -12.31 6.93 19.51
N GLU A 84 -11.99 7.30 18.28
CA GLU A 84 -12.62 6.85 17.04
C GLU A 84 -12.42 5.34 16.76
N PHE A 85 -11.37 4.72 17.31
CA PHE A 85 -11.20 3.27 17.28
C PHE A 85 -12.18 2.57 18.23
N LEU A 86 -12.38 3.12 19.43
CA LEU A 86 -13.30 2.57 20.43
C LEU A 86 -14.77 2.75 20.02
N LYS A 87 -15.07 3.85 19.33
CA LYS A 87 -16.39 4.16 18.77
C LYS A 87 -16.23 4.33 17.27
N PRO A 88 -16.47 3.28 16.47
CA PRO A 88 -16.18 3.25 15.04
C PRO A 88 -16.69 4.50 14.34
N LYS A 89 -15.78 5.43 14.10
CA LYS A 89 -16.01 6.72 13.44
C LYS A 89 -14.76 7.05 12.64
N ILE A 90 -14.94 7.78 11.55
CA ILE A 90 -13.80 8.32 10.79
C ILE A 90 -13.14 9.42 11.61
N LYS A 91 -11.82 9.34 11.75
CA LYS A 91 -11.00 10.44 12.27
C LYS A 91 -10.64 11.35 11.11
N ILE A 92 -10.88 12.65 11.26
CA ILE A 92 -10.60 13.66 10.24
C ILE A 92 -9.46 14.53 10.75
N LEU A 93 -8.41 14.64 9.97
CA LEU A 93 -7.33 15.61 10.13
C LEU A 93 -7.45 16.66 9.02
N GLU A 94 -7.21 17.92 9.32
CA GLU A 94 -7.33 19.02 8.35
C GLU A 94 -6.12 19.95 8.46
N SER A 95 -5.58 20.37 7.32
CA SER A 95 -4.45 21.30 7.26
C SER A 95 -4.58 22.23 6.05
N ASP A 96 -4.02 23.43 6.18
CA ASP A 96 -3.96 24.39 5.08
C ASP A 96 -2.81 24.07 4.09
N SER A 97 -1.90 23.15 4.45
CA SER A 97 -0.82 22.67 3.57
C SER A 97 -0.66 21.16 3.59
N ALA A 98 -0.12 20.62 2.49
CA ALA A 98 0.19 19.20 2.35
C ALA A 98 1.26 18.74 3.35
N GLU A 99 2.27 19.58 3.62
CA GLU A 99 3.32 19.31 4.59
C GLU A 99 2.76 19.21 6.01
N GLY A 100 1.89 20.16 6.40
CA GLY A 100 1.26 20.16 7.71
C GLY A 100 0.37 18.94 7.92
N LEU A 101 -0.35 18.51 6.88
CA LEU A 101 -1.13 17.27 6.94
C LEU A 101 -0.19 16.07 7.12
N SER A 102 0.86 15.99 6.31
CA SER A 102 1.86 14.91 6.33
C SER A 102 2.47 14.68 7.71
N GLU A 103 2.85 15.76 8.41
CA GLU A 103 3.41 15.68 9.76
C GLU A 103 2.43 15.10 10.79
N GLU A 104 1.13 15.36 10.63
CA GLU A 104 0.11 14.87 11.56
C GLU A 104 -0.30 13.43 11.25
N PHE A 105 -0.52 13.11 9.98
CA PHE A 105 -1.03 11.78 9.60
C PHE A 105 0.07 10.71 9.53
N VAL A 106 1.36 11.07 9.58
CA VAL A 106 2.49 10.12 9.56
C VAL A 106 2.37 9.02 10.63
N ARG A 107 1.79 9.36 11.79
CA ARG A 107 1.57 8.42 12.92
C ARG A 107 0.64 7.26 12.58
N TYR A 108 -0.10 7.39 11.50
CA TYR A 108 -1.11 6.44 11.04
C TYR A 108 -0.66 5.68 9.79
N THR A 109 0.47 6.03 9.18
CA THR A 109 0.88 5.45 7.88
C THR A 109 2.31 4.95 7.80
N ARG A 110 3.22 5.39 8.68
CA ARG A 110 4.64 4.97 8.65
C ARG A 110 5.03 4.12 9.84
N SER A 111 5.89 3.13 9.60
CA SER A 111 6.54 2.28 10.60
C SER A 111 7.84 2.88 11.16
N GLU A 112 8.56 3.70 10.40
CA GLU A 112 9.84 4.27 10.82
C GLU A 112 9.69 5.58 11.61
N SER A 113 10.23 5.59 12.83
CA SER A 113 10.42 6.78 13.64
C SER A 113 11.89 7.22 13.61
N ASN A 114 12.19 8.36 12.97
CA ASN A 114 13.49 9.01 13.11
C ASN A 114 13.59 9.90 14.36
N GLU A 115 12.60 9.84 15.27
CA GLU A 115 12.52 10.70 16.45
C GLU A 115 12.79 9.93 17.74
N THR A 116 13.89 10.28 18.39
CA THR A 116 14.28 9.88 19.75
C THR A 116 13.62 10.78 20.80
N GLU A 117 12.29 10.80 20.89
CA GLU A 117 11.61 11.44 22.02
C GLU A 117 10.48 10.57 22.60
N GLU A 118 10.26 10.77 23.90
CA GLU A 118 9.41 10.00 24.81
C GLU A 118 8.07 9.55 24.22
N VAL A 119 7.89 8.22 24.11
CA VAL A 119 6.62 7.48 24.04
C VAL A 119 5.55 8.09 23.11
N LYS A 120 5.90 8.42 21.86
CA LYS A 120 4.89 8.60 20.80
C LYS A 120 4.43 7.22 20.32
N ARG A 121 3.17 6.88 20.59
CA ARG A 121 2.52 5.68 20.04
C ARG A 121 2.24 5.87 18.56
N TRP A 122 2.39 4.79 17.81
CA TRP A 122 2.11 4.72 16.38
C TRP A 122 0.85 3.88 16.18
N TYR A 123 -0.09 4.40 15.39
CA TYR A 123 -1.43 3.81 15.22
C TYR A 123 -1.61 3.12 13.87
N TRP A 124 -0.59 3.14 13.00
CA TRP A 124 -0.64 2.47 11.69
C TRP A 124 -1.11 1.01 11.73
N PRO A 125 -0.85 0.18 12.78
CA PRO A 125 -1.37 -1.18 12.82
C PRO A 125 -2.91 -1.26 12.91
N LEU A 126 -3.55 -0.20 13.42
CA LEU A 126 -5.00 -0.13 13.59
C LEU A 126 -5.71 0.48 12.37
N VAL A 127 -4.95 1.01 11.42
CA VAL A 127 -5.52 1.75 10.30
C VAL A 127 -5.97 0.78 9.22
N LYS A 128 -7.26 0.86 8.87
CA LYS A 128 -7.85 0.10 7.79
C LYS A 128 -7.57 0.77 6.44
N CYS A 129 -7.88 2.06 6.35
CA CYS A 129 -7.65 2.87 5.15
C CYS A 129 -7.51 4.36 5.52
N VAL A 130 -6.75 5.09 4.71
CA VAL A 130 -6.67 6.54 4.76
C VAL A 130 -7.14 7.10 3.43
N THR A 131 -8.12 8.00 3.45
CA THR A 131 -8.51 8.80 2.28
C THR A 131 -7.96 10.21 2.44
N VAL A 132 -6.96 10.56 1.62
CA VAL A 132 -6.39 11.90 1.51
C VAL A 132 -7.20 12.69 0.50
N LYS A 133 -7.68 13.84 0.93
CA LYS A 133 -8.46 14.77 0.14
C LYS A 133 -7.63 16.00 -0.19
N VAL A 134 -7.47 16.27 -1.48
CA VAL A 134 -6.62 17.33 -2.00
C VAL A 134 -7.49 18.45 -2.59
N PRO A 135 -7.38 19.69 -2.11
CA PRO A 135 -8.09 20.82 -2.70
C PRO A 135 -7.43 21.25 -4.03
N ASP A 136 -8.21 21.90 -4.89
CA ASP A 136 -7.74 22.57 -6.11
C ASP A 136 -6.84 21.71 -7.02
N ASN A 137 -7.30 20.50 -7.40
CA ASN A 137 -6.55 19.59 -8.26
C ASN A 137 -7.42 19.05 -9.42
N ASP A 138 -7.28 19.68 -10.59
CA ASP A 138 -8.02 19.34 -11.82
C ASP A 138 -7.88 17.86 -12.24
N PHE A 139 -6.76 17.21 -11.92
CA PHE A 139 -6.54 15.80 -12.25
C PHE A 139 -7.38 14.90 -11.33
N LEU A 140 -7.40 15.19 -10.02
CA LEU A 140 -8.11 14.39 -9.03
C LEU A 140 -9.64 14.61 -9.05
N ASP A 141 -10.13 15.65 -9.72
CA ASP A 141 -11.57 15.86 -9.95
C ASP A 141 -12.22 14.75 -10.79
N HIS A 142 -11.40 14.02 -11.54
CA HIS A 142 -11.85 12.96 -12.44
C HIS A 142 -11.17 11.61 -12.15
N VAL A 143 -10.16 11.60 -11.28
CA VAL A 143 -9.36 10.41 -10.98
C VAL A 143 -9.22 10.26 -9.48
N THR A 144 -9.48 9.05 -9.00
CA THR A 144 -9.06 8.62 -7.67
C THR A 144 -7.82 7.75 -7.82
N LEU A 145 -6.76 8.09 -7.09
CA LEU A 145 -5.58 7.23 -6.99
C LEU A 145 -5.72 6.36 -5.76
N VAL A 146 -5.38 5.08 -5.88
CA VAL A 146 -5.32 4.21 -4.70
C VAL A 146 -4.01 3.44 -4.68
N ASP A 147 -3.32 3.58 -3.56
CA ASP A 147 -2.14 2.82 -3.21
C ASP A 147 -2.54 1.56 -2.44
N LEU A 148 -2.33 0.43 -3.09
CA LEU A 148 -2.64 -0.89 -2.58
C LEU A 148 -1.44 -1.43 -1.80
N PRO A 149 -1.65 -2.06 -0.63
CA PRO A 149 -0.55 -2.72 0.06
C PRO A 149 0.07 -3.81 -0.83
N GLY A 150 1.37 -4.07 -0.64
CA GLY A 150 2.07 -5.22 -1.22
C GLY A 150 1.48 -6.56 -0.76
N ASN A 151 2.05 -7.67 -1.24
CA ASN A 151 1.48 -9.00 -1.18
C ASN A 151 0.76 -9.32 0.16
N GLY A 152 -0.56 -9.51 0.09
CA GLY A 152 -1.42 -10.07 1.16
C GLY A 152 -1.31 -9.43 2.55
N ASP A 153 -2.33 -8.66 2.94
CA ASP A 153 -2.46 -8.23 4.34
C ASP A 153 -3.02 -9.37 5.20
N SER A 154 -2.36 -9.73 6.30
CA SER A 154 -2.85 -10.77 7.22
C SER A 154 -4.18 -10.39 7.92
N ASN A 155 -4.57 -9.11 7.87
CA ASN A 155 -5.84 -8.67 8.44
C ASN A 155 -6.99 -8.83 7.43
N ARG A 156 -7.99 -9.63 7.80
CA ARG A 156 -9.19 -9.93 6.99
C ARG A 156 -9.95 -8.68 6.52
N SER A 157 -10.06 -7.65 7.36
CA SER A 157 -10.79 -6.42 7.00
C SER A 157 -10.05 -5.61 5.94
N ARG A 158 -8.72 -5.66 5.93
CA ARG A 158 -7.85 -5.00 4.94
C ARG A 158 -7.84 -5.79 3.63
N ASP A 159 -7.81 -7.12 3.71
CA ASP A 159 -7.89 -8.04 2.57
C ASP A 159 -9.24 -7.95 1.82
N GLN A 160 -10.36 -7.93 2.55
CA GLN A 160 -11.69 -7.74 1.94
C GLN A 160 -11.79 -6.37 1.23
N MET A 161 -11.30 -5.31 1.87
CA MET A 161 -11.34 -3.95 1.30
C MET A 161 -10.49 -3.86 0.02
N TRP A 162 -9.32 -4.49 0.02
CA TRP A 162 -8.45 -4.62 -1.16
C TRP A 162 -9.19 -5.32 -2.32
N THR A 163 -9.87 -6.43 -2.04
CA THR A 163 -10.64 -7.20 -3.03
C THR A 163 -11.76 -6.38 -3.67
N GLU A 164 -12.57 -5.70 -2.85
CA GLU A 164 -13.69 -4.87 -3.31
C GLU A 164 -13.20 -3.69 -4.17
N LEU A 165 -12.11 -3.07 -3.76
CA LEU A 165 -11.57 -1.91 -4.45
C LEU A 165 -10.97 -2.29 -5.82
N ILE A 166 -10.20 -3.38 -5.89
CA ILE A 166 -9.62 -3.90 -7.13
C ILE A 166 -10.69 -4.12 -8.20
N ALA A 167 -11.84 -4.69 -7.83
CA ALA A 167 -12.93 -4.91 -8.77
C ALA A 167 -13.48 -3.61 -9.40
N SER A 168 -13.39 -2.49 -8.66
CA SER A 168 -13.83 -1.16 -9.12
C SER A 168 -12.74 -0.33 -9.84
N CYS A 169 -11.50 -0.83 -9.92
CA CYS A 169 -10.42 -0.10 -10.57
C CYS A 169 -10.60 -0.10 -12.09
N SER A 170 -10.64 1.08 -12.70
CA SER A 170 -10.72 1.24 -14.16
C SER A 170 -9.38 1.04 -14.87
N THR A 171 -8.27 1.30 -14.18
CA THR A 171 -6.90 1.16 -14.68
C THR A 171 -5.99 0.75 -13.53
N VAL A 172 -5.08 -0.20 -13.79
CA VAL A 172 -4.11 -0.69 -12.80
C VAL A 172 -2.71 -0.31 -13.22
N TRP A 173 -1.93 0.22 -12.28
CA TRP A 173 -0.51 0.50 -12.48
C TRP A 173 0.34 -0.47 -11.66
N ILE A 174 1.28 -1.12 -12.32
CA ILE A 174 2.26 -2.00 -11.68
C ILE A 174 3.61 -1.32 -11.80
N VAL A 175 4.21 -0.96 -10.68
CA VAL A 175 5.46 -0.21 -10.65
C VAL A 175 6.60 -1.12 -10.22
N THR A 176 7.62 -1.27 -11.07
CA THR A 176 8.80 -2.11 -10.76
C THR A 176 10.09 -1.41 -11.20
N GLU A 177 11.21 -1.76 -10.58
CA GLU A 177 12.51 -1.26 -11.02
C GLU A 177 12.87 -1.81 -12.41
N MET A 178 13.35 -0.94 -13.28
CA MET A 178 13.62 -1.28 -14.68
C MET A 178 14.59 -2.45 -14.85
N THR A 179 15.58 -2.59 -13.96
CA THR A 179 16.60 -3.65 -13.98
C THR A 179 16.03 -5.04 -13.68
N ARG A 180 14.85 -5.12 -13.06
CA ARG A 180 14.19 -6.37 -12.63
C ARG A 180 12.78 -6.56 -13.18
N ALA A 181 12.21 -5.56 -13.85
CA ALA A 181 10.82 -5.53 -14.32
C ALA A 181 10.29 -6.84 -14.94
N ALA A 182 11.05 -7.48 -15.83
CA ALA A 182 10.60 -8.73 -16.47
C ALA A 182 10.69 -9.96 -15.55
N SER A 183 11.59 -9.94 -14.56
CA SER A 183 11.84 -11.03 -13.61
C SER A 183 11.20 -10.84 -12.24
N GLU A 184 10.49 -9.73 -12.03
CA GLU A 184 9.91 -9.38 -10.72
C GLU A 184 8.70 -10.25 -10.39
N LYS A 185 8.92 -11.34 -9.67
CA LYS A 185 7.91 -12.38 -9.46
C LYS A 185 6.67 -11.86 -8.75
N GLU A 186 6.87 -11.13 -7.65
CA GLU A 186 5.80 -10.58 -6.80
C GLU A 186 4.82 -9.74 -7.62
N ALA A 187 5.33 -8.81 -8.43
CA ALA A 187 4.51 -7.94 -9.26
C ALA A 187 3.60 -8.72 -10.23
N TRP A 188 4.11 -9.84 -10.76
CA TRP A 188 3.32 -10.67 -11.65
C TRP A 188 2.39 -11.63 -10.93
N GLU A 189 2.77 -12.17 -9.78
CA GLU A 189 1.92 -13.02 -8.94
C GLU A 189 0.71 -12.24 -8.44
N VAL A 190 0.92 -11.01 -7.94
CA VAL A 190 -0.16 -10.09 -7.56
C VAL A 190 -1.09 -9.81 -8.74
N LEU A 191 -0.54 -9.58 -9.95
CA LEU A 191 -1.36 -9.37 -11.13
C LEU A 191 -2.14 -10.63 -11.53
N GLU A 192 -1.53 -11.82 -11.43
CA GLU A 192 -2.22 -13.09 -11.72
C GLU A 192 -3.39 -13.32 -10.77
N ASP A 193 -3.18 -13.12 -9.46
CA ASP A 193 -4.20 -13.30 -8.44
C ASP A 193 -5.35 -12.29 -8.61
N ALA A 194 -5.00 -11.02 -8.88
CA ALA A 194 -5.99 -9.97 -9.10
C ALA A 194 -6.66 -10.04 -10.48
N SER A 195 -6.10 -10.73 -11.48
CA SER A 195 -6.55 -10.66 -12.88
C SER A 195 -8.03 -11.05 -13.08
N SER A 196 -8.52 -12.01 -12.29
CA SER A 196 -9.91 -12.45 -12.36
C SER A 196 -10.90 -11.41 -11.82
N LEU A 197 -10.49 -10.68 -10.78
CA LEU A 197 -11.24 -9.57 -10.17
C LEU A 197 -11.18 -8.32 -11.03
N LEU A 198 -10.04 -8.06 -11.67
CA LEU A 198 -9.84 -6.90 -12.54
C LEU A 198 -10.58 -7.02 -13.87
N GLY A 199 -10.49 -8.21 -14.50
CA GLY A 199 -10.98 -8.41 -15.87
C GLY A 199 -12.45 -8.75 -15.93
N ASN A 200 -12.79 -10.01 -16.26
CA ASN A 200 -14.18 -10.43 -16.52
C ASN A 200 -15.14 -10.22 -15.33
N GLY A 201 -14.62 -9.98 -14.12
CA GLY A 201 -15.40 -9.67 -12.92
C GLY A 201 -15.38 -8.20 -12.48
N GLY A 202 -14.62 -7.33 -13.15
CA GLY A 202 -14.37 -5.94 -12.72
C GLY A 202 -14.50 -4.91 -13.85
N GLU A 203 -14.11 -3.68 -13.54
CA GLU A 203 -14.22 -2.53 -14.45
C GLU A 203 -12.89 -2.18 -15.15
N CYS A 204 -11.83 -2.96 -14.94
CA CYS A 204 -10.50 -2.63 -15.43
C CYS A 204 -10.38 -2.80 -16.95
N GLN A 205 -9.97 -1.74 -17.62
CA GLN A 205 -9.81 -1.72 -19.08
C GLN A 205 -8.36 -1.71 -19.53
N GLN A 206 -7.45 -1.22 -18.68
CA GLN A 206 -6.04 -1.02 -19.00
C GLN A 206 -5.13 -1.40 -17.83
N ILE A 207 -4.05 -2.10 -18.14
CA ILE A 207 -2.95 -2.39 -17.23
C ILE A 207 -1.72 -1.68 -17.74
N HIS A 208 -1.15 -0.80 -16.92
CA HIS A 208 0.09 -0.09 -17.20
C HIS A 208 1.21 -0.67 -16.34
N PHE A 209 2.23 -1.22 -17.01
CA PHE A 209 3.44 -1.68 -16.35
C PHE A 209 4.50 -0.58 -16.43
N ILE A 210 4.84 0.02 -15.29
CA ILE A 210 5.70 1.18 -15.17
C ILE A 210 7.06 0.75 -14.66
N CYS A 211 8.08 0.81 -15.52
CA CYS A 211 9.46 0.56 -15.17
C CYS A 211 10.12 1.86 -14.65
N THR A 212 10.34 1.95 -13.34
CA THR A 212 10.98 3.10 -12.69
C THR A 212 12.51 3.01 -12.64
N LYS A 213 13.19 4.09 -12.21
CA LYS A 213 14.67 4.22 -12.14
C LYS A 213 15.36 4.11 -13.50
N SER A 214 14.78 4.71 -14.53
CA SER A 214 15.35 4.69 -15.89
C SER A 214 16.39 5.79 -16.15
N ASP A 215 16.87 6.51 -15.12
CA ASP A 215 17.72 7.71 -15.22
C ASP A 215 19.10 7.50 -15.87
N HIS A 216 19.56 6.26 -15.95
CA HIS A 216 20.90 5.94 -16.47
C HIS A 216 20.86 4.96 -17.65
N GLU A 217 19.67 4.65 -18.15
CA GLU A 217 19.46 3.60 -19.14
C GLU A 217 19.46 4.14 -20.57
N LYS A 218 20.13 3.43 -21.47
CA LYS A 218 20.18 3.80 -22.89
C LYS A 218 18.84 3.48 -23.56
N PRO A 219 18.45 4.21 -24.63
CA PRO A 219 17.22 3.92 -25.37
C PRO A 219 17.09 2.48 -25.86
N ASP A 220 18.20 1.86 -26.26
CA ASP A 220 18.21 0.46 -26.69
C ASP A 220 17.91 -0.52 -25.54
N ASP A 221 18.39 -0.22 -24.34
CA ASP A 221 18.15 -1.03 -23.15
C ASP A 221 16.71 -0.85 -22.64
N ILE A 222 16.17 0.37 -22.72
CA ILE A 222 14.72 0.65 -22.54
C ILE A 222 13.87 -0.24 -23.44
N ASN A 223 14.16 -0.26 -24.74
CA ASN A 223 13.39 -1.05 -25.69
C ASN A 223 13.51 -2.57 -25.45
N LYS A 224 14.68 -3.05 -24.99
CA LYS A 224 14.84 -4.46 -24.59
C LYS A 224 13.97 -4.80 -23.38
N VAL A 225 13.96 -3.96 -22.35
CA VAL A 225 13.13 -4.19 -21.15
C VAL A 225 11.65 -4.17 -21.50
N LYS A 226 11.17 -3.16 -22.25
CA LYS A 226 9.77 -3.09 -22.70
C LYS A 226 9.35 -4.36 -23.46
N LYS A 227 10.22 -4.86 -24.36
CA LYS A 227 9.98 -6.13 -25.08
C LYS A 227 9.98 -7.34 -24.15
N ALA A 228 10.88 -7.40 -23.19
CA ALA A 228 10.96 -8.50 -22.23
C ALA A 228 9.69 -8.57 -21.37
N VAL A 229 9.22 -7.44 -20.82
CA VAL A 229 7.98 -7.34 -20.04
C VAL A 229 6.76 -7.76 -20.88
N LYS A 230 6.63 -7.25 -22.12
CA LYS A 230 5.54 -7.66 -23.03
C LYS A 230 5.59 -9.15 -23.37
N ASN A 231 6.78 -9.71 -23.58
CA ASN A 231 6.94 -11.14 -23.81
C ASN A 231 6.53 -11.96 -22.60
N GLU A 232 6.77 -11.46 -21.39
CA GLU A 232 6.43 -12.19 -20.18
C GLU A 232 4.92 -12.15 -19.89
N PHE A 233 4.27 -11.00 -20.13
CA PHE A 233 2.82 -10.89 -20.15
C PHE A 233 2.17 -11.93 -21.08
N LYS A 234 2.69 -12.09 -22.32
CA LYS A 234 2.17 -13.06 -23.30
C LYS A 234 2.26 -14.52 -22.84
N LYS A 235 3.20 -14.88 -21.96
CA LYS A 235 3.33 -16.24 -21.46
C LYS A 235 2.31 -16.56 -20.36
N ARG A 236 1.78 -15.54 -19.68
CA ARG A 236 0.88 -15.68 -18.53
C ARG A 236 -0.56 -15.82 -18.98
N LYS A 237 -0.99 -17.08 -19.10
CA LYS A 237 -2.36 -17.43 -19.54
C LYS A 237 -3.43 -16.93 -18.59
N THR A 238 -3.16 -16.93 -17.28
CA THR A 238 -4.11 -16.47 -16.25
C THR A 238 -4.55 -15.03 -16.54
N ILE A 239 -3.59 -14.14 -16.85
CA ILE A 239 -3.87 -12.74 -17.16
C ILE A 239 -4.45 -12.59 -18.57
N THR A 240 -3.87 -13.26 -19.57
CA THR A 240 -4.30 -13.13 -20.98
C THR A 240 -5.66 -13.74 -21.29
N ASN A 241 -6.22 -14.55 -20.39
CA ASN A 241 -7.63 -14.98 -20.44
C ASN A 241 -8.62 -13.85 -20.13
N HIS A 242 -8.15 -12.81 -19.46
CA HIS A 242 -8.96 -11.67 -19.01
C HIS A 242 -8.62 -10.38 -19.77
N PHE A 243 -7.38 -10.25 -20.22
CA PHE A 243 -6.85 -9.03 -20.84
C PHE A 243 -6.24 -9.32 -22.21
N SER A 244 -6.56 -8.49 -23.20
CA SER A 244 -5.93 -8.54 -24.52
C SER A 244 -4.55 -7.86 -24.50
N GLU A 245 -3.72 -8.09 -25.52
CA GLU A 245 -2.44 -7.39 -25.64
C GLU A 245 -2.61 -5.87 -25.74
N ASP A 246 -3.71 -5.40 -26.33
CA ASP A 246 -4.01 -3.96 -26.47
C ASP A 246 -4.39 -3.29 -25.15
N SER A 247 -4.77 -4.09 -24.14
CA SER A 247 -5.05 -3.62 -22.78
C SER A 247 -3.81 -3.52 -21.89
N PHE A 248 -2.62 -3.88 -22.41
CA PHE A 248 -1.38 -3.89 -21.63
C PHE A 248 -0.32 -2.97 -22.24
N GLN A 249 0.07 -1.94 -21.50
CA GLN A 249 1.05 -0.94 -21.93
C GLN A 249 2.25 -0.92 -21.00
N VAL A 250 3.44 -0.65 -21.55
CA VAL A 250 4.70 -0.61 -20.77
C VAL A 250 5.34 0.77 -20.89
N PHE A 251 5.48 1.44 -19.76
CA PHE A 251 6.07 2.77 -19.62
C PHE A 251 7.42 2.70 -18.91
N THR A 252 8.24 3.72 -19.13
CA THR A 252 9.47 3.94 -18.35
C THR A 252 9.43 5.34 -17.77
N VAL A 253 9.75 5.46 -16.49
CA VAL A 253 9.76 6.75 -15.79
C VAL A 253 11.02 6.90 -14.95
N SER A 254 11.46 8.16 -14.82
CA SER A 254 12.53 8.53 -13.91
C SER A 254 12.07 9.69 -13.03
N THR A 255 11.89 9.40 -11.74
CA THR A 255 11.55 10.44 -10.75
C THR A 255 12.65 11.50 -10.66
N LYS A 256 13.93 11.10 -10.82
CA LYS A 256 15.05 12.06 -10.77
C LYS A 256 15.04 13.03 -11.95
N GLU A 257 14.72 12.56 -13.15
CA GLU A 257 14.60 13.41 -14.34
C GLU A 257 13.36 14.32 -14.22
N PHE A 258 12.24 13.77 -13.75
CA PHE A 258 11.02 14.53 -13.50
C PHE A 258 11.26 15.69 -12.52
N LEU A 259 11.91 15.43 -11.38
CA LEU A 259 12.24 16.46 -10.39
C LEU A 259 13.22 17.52 -10.91
N LYS A 260 14.02 17.21 -11.94
CA LYS A 260 14.90 18.18 -12.62
C LYS A 260 14.18 19.01 -13.68
N GLY A 261 12.90 18.75 -13.96
CA GLY A 261 12.15 19.37 -15.05
C GLY A 261 12.54 18.86 -16.44
N GLU A 262 13.31 17.77 -16.50
CA GLU A 262 13.70 17.11 -17.75
C GLU A 262 12.59 16.15 -18.16
N ASN A 263 11.49 16.68 -18.68
CA ASN A 263 10.33 15.87 -19.08
C ASN A 263 10.72 14.87 -20.18
N SER A 264 10.68 13.59 -19.85
CA SER A 264 10.88 12.47 -20.76
C SER A 264 9.87 11.35 -20.48
N LEU A 265 8.57 11.66 -20.58
CA LEU A 265 7.58 10.60 -20.84
C LEU A 265 7.82 10.11 -22.28
N ARG A 266 8.61 9.05 -22.43
CA ARG A 266 8.90 8.41 -23.72
C ARG A 266 7.87 7.30 -23.97
N GLU A 267 6.73 7.72 -24.50
CA GLU A 267 5.84 6.81 -25.21
C GLU A 267 6.45 6.51 -26.59
N THR A 268 6.65 5.21 -26.86
CA THR A 268 6.97 4.66 -28.18
C THR A 268 6.27 3.32 -28.29
#